data_AF-A0AAF0D1N9-F1
#
_entry.id   AF-A0AAF0D1N9-F1
#
_cell.length_a   1.000
_cell.length_b   1.000
_cell.length_c   1.000
_cell.angle_alpha   90.00
_cell.angle_beta   90.00
_cell.angle_gamma   90.00
#
_symmetry.space_group_name_H-M   'P 1'
#
loop_
_entity.id
_entity.type
_entity.pdbx_description
1 polymer ?
#
loop_
_entity_poly.entity_id
_entity_poly.type
_entity_poly.pdbx_seq_one_letter_code
_entity_poly.pdbx_strand_id
1 'polypeptide(L)' 'MSYICGQCKKEISMENLKIMQGVKCPYCGYRILYKLRPPIVKKIVCR' A
#
# COMPACT_ATOMS: atom_id res chain seq x y z
N MET A 1 -4.52 -4.34 -6.03
CA MET A 1 -4.44 -3.48 -4.81
C MET A 1 -3.00 -3.14 -4.58
N SER A 2 -2.69 -1.84 -4.69
CA SER A 2 -1.36 -1.31 -4.43
C SER A 2 -1.30 -0.80 -2.98
N TYR A 3 -0.14 -1.00 -2.36
CA TYR A 3 0.17 -0.56 -1.01
C TYR A 3 1.26 0.48 -1.09
N ILE A 4 1.19 1.51 -0.24
CA ILE A 4 2.25 2.50 -0.13
C ILE A 4 3.08 2.21 1.12
N CYS A 5 4.39 2.11 0.97
CA CYS A 5 5.29 2.03 2.13
C CYS A 5 5.32 3.39 2.84
N GLY A 6 5.17 3.39 4.17
CA GLY A 6 5.17 4.63 4.97
C GLY A 6 6.46 5.46 4.87
N GLN A 7 7.60 4.82 4.60
CA GLN A 7 8.90 5.50 4.56
C GLN A 7 9.37 5.82 3.14
N CYS A 8 9.28 4.85 2.21
CA CYS A 8 9.74 5.04 0.83
C CYS A 8 8.69 5.69 -0.08
N LYS A 9 7.42 5.74 0.35
CA LYS A 9 6.26 6.19 -0.44
C LYS A 9 6.11 5.49 -1.80
N LYS A 10 6.84 4.40 -2.03
CA LYS A 10 6.74 3.59 -3.24
C LYS A 10 5.47 2.76 -3.20
N GLU A 11 4.85 2.65 -4.36
CA GLU A 11 3.73 1.75 -4.59
C GLU A 11 4.25 0.32 -4.74
N ILE A 12 3.67 -0.58 -3.97
CA ILE A 12 4.05 -1.98 -3.89
C ILE A 12 2.81 -2.79 -4.27
N SER A 13 2.93 -3.59 -5.32
CA SER A 13 1.90 -4.55 -5.72
C SER A 13 1.92 -5.79 -4.80
N MET A 14 0.75 -6.43 -4.67
CA MET A 14 0.58 -7.65 -3.86
C MET A 14 1.50 -8.81 -4.28
N GLU A 15 1.96 -8.82 -5.52
CA GLU A 15 2.92 -9.80 -6.04
C GLU A 15 4.27 -9.70 -5.32
N ASN A 16 4.73 -8.48 -5.03
CA ASN A 16 5.98 -8.24 -4.34
C ASN A 16 5.95 -8.65 -2.85
N LEU A 17 4.77 -8.67 -2.22
CA LEU A 17 4.59 -9.15 -0.85
C LEU A 17 4.56 -10.68 -0.75
N LYS A 18 4.18 -11.38 -1.82
CA LYS A 18 4.10 -12.85 -1.82
C LYS A 18 5.48 -13.52 -1.94
N ILE A 19 6.46 -12.82 -2.52
CA ILE A 19 7.80 -13.35 -2.80
C ILE A 19 8.63 -13.48 -1.52
N MET A 20 8.39 -12.64 -0.51
CA MET A 20 9.03 -12.75 0.81
C MET A 20 7.94 -13.13 1.81
N GLN A 21 7.99 -14.32 2.41
CA GLN A 21 7.10 -14.72 3.51
C GLN A 21 7.19 -13.69 4.66
N GLY A 22 6.31 -12.68 4.64
CA GLY A 22 6.22 -11.62 5.65
C GLY A 22 5.85 -10.24 5.08
N VAL A 23 5.32 -9.38 5.95
CA VAL A 23 4.98 -7.98 5.61
C VAL A 23 6.25 -7.13 5.65
N LYS A 24 7.11 -7.25 4.64
CA LYS A 24 8.33 -6.46 4.50
C LYS A 24 8.35 -5.74 3.14
N CYS A 25 8.66 -4.45 3.15
CA CYS A 25 8.92 -3.71 1.93
C CYS A 25 10.26 -4.17 1.30
N PRO A 26 10.30 -4.55 0.01
CA PRO A 26 11.50 -5.05 -0.65
C PRO A 26 12.62 -3.99 -0.79
N TYR A 27 12.29 -2.71 -0.60
CA TYR A 27 13.24 -1.60 -0.78
C TYR A 27 13.85 -1.07 0.52
N CYS A 28 13.21 -1.27 1.67
CA CYS A 28 13.64 -0.64 2.91
C CYS A 28 13.47 -1.51 4.17
N GLY A 29 12.94 -2.73 4.05
CA GLY A 29 12.71 -3.61 5.19
C GLY A 29 11.65 -3.12 6.18
N TYR A 30 11.01 -1.96 5.92
CA TYR A 30 9.91 -1.46 6.73
C TYR A 30 8.69 -2.38 6.66
N ARG A 31 8.00 -2.48 7.80
CA ARG A 31 6.86 -3.40 7.99
C ARG A 31 5.50 -2.72 7.90
N ILE A 32 5.47 -1.39 7.78
CA ILE A 32 4.25 -0.59 7.77
C ILE A 32 3.88 -0.26 6.33
N LEU A 33 2.72 -0.77 5.89
CA LEU A 33 2.15 -0.58 4.57
C LEU A 33 0.75 0.01 4.70
N TYR A 34 0.47 1.09 3.97
CA TYR A 34 -0.86 1.66 3.88
C TYR A 34 -1.53 1.20 2.59
N LYS A 35 -2.83 0.92 2.65
CA LYS A 35 -3.61 0.64 1.44
C LYS A 35 -3.83 1.93 0.67
N LEU A 36 -3.56 1.94 -0.64
CA LEU A 36 -3.86 3.11 -1.47
C LEU A 36 -5.36 3.35 -1.55
N ARG A 37 -5.72 4.63 -1.66
CA ARG A 37 -7.11 5.04 -1.86
C ARG A 37 -7.60 4.38 -3.16
N PRO A 38 -8.76 3.70 -3.14
CA PRO A 38 -9.31 3.15 -4.37
C PRO A 38 -9.59 4.29 -5.37
N PRO A 39 -9.49 4.03 -6.69
CA PRO A 39 -9.76 5.04 -7.71
C PRO A 39 -11.23 5.50 -7.74
N ILE A 40 -12.11 4.81 -7.01
CA ILE A 40 -13.52 5.16 -6.94
C ILE A 40 -13.75 6.40 -6.08
N VAL A 41 -14.44 7.39 -6.67
CA VAL A 41 -14.77 8.65 -6.00
C VAL A 41 -15.85 8.40 -4.96
N LYS A 42 -15.60 8.83 -3.72
CA LYS A 42 -16.60 8.82 -2.65
C LYS A 42 -17.54 10.02 -2.83
N LYS A 43 -18.83 9.80 -3.10
CA LYS A 43 -19.85 10.85 -3.08
C LYS A 43 -20.18 11.19 -1.63
N ILE A 44 -19.97 12.44 -1.23
CA ILE A 44 -20.35 12.98 0.08
C ILE A 44 -21.52 13.95 -0.15
N VAL A 45 -22.62 13.80 0.58
CA VAL A 45 -23.70 14.80 0.61
C VAL A 45 -23.44 15.74 1.78
N CYS A 46 -23.48 17.06 1.54
CA CYS A 46 -23.52 18.03 2.63
C CYS A 46 -24.95 18.05 3.16
N ARG A 47 -25.12 17.80 4.46
CA ARG A 47 -26.38 17.96 5.19
C ARG A 47 -26.26 19.14 6.12
#